data_AF-A0A2D4KYM1-F1
#
_entry.id   AF-A0A2D4KYM1-F1
#
_cell.length_a   1.000
_cell.length_b   1.000
_cell.length_c   1.000
_cell.angle_alpha   90.00
_cell.angle_beta   90.00
_cell.angle_gamma   90.00
#
_symmetry.space_group_name_H-M   'P 1'
#
loop_
_entity.id
_entity.type
_entity.pdbx_description
1 polymer ?
#
loop_
_entity_poly.entity_id
_entity_poly.type
_entity_poly.pdbx_seq_one_letter_code
_entity_poly.pdbx_strand_id
1 'polypeptide(L)'
;TLLWLYKQVLELPFRQPYENVNRWFVTCVSQPQFKAILGDLKLCEKMAQFDAKKFAENQPKKESSKKEKTPKEEKKAEKKEEKKPVLEEELDEYEQTLAAEPKFKDPFAHLTISPFIMDEFKRKYSNEDTLKVALPHFWEHFDKDGWSIWYAEYRFPEELAQTFMSCNLITGMFQRLDKLRKNAFASVILFGTNNNSSISGIWVFRGQELAFPLCSDWQVDYESYTWRKLEPESEECKTLVKEYFTWEGDFKHVGKAFNQGKVFK
;
A
#
# COMPACT_ATOMS: atom_id res chain seq x y z
N THR A 1 -15.31 5.69 -12.08
CA THR A 1 -15.78 7.08 -12.29
C THR A 1 -15.12 7.70 -13.53
N LEU A 2 -15.47 7.24 -14.74
CA LEU A 2 -14.88 7.76 -16.00
C LEU A 2 -15.48 9.11 -16.43
N LEU A 3 -16.66 9.45 -15.92
CA LEU A 3 -17.39 10.66 -16.27
C LEU A 3 -16.59 11.94 -16.02
N TRP A 4 -15.96 12.07 -14.85
CA TRP A 4 -15.17 13.25 -14.48
C TRP A 4 -13.90 13.39 -15.33
N LEU A 5 -13.27 12.27 -15.67
CA LEU A 5 -12.10 12.24 -16.55
C LEU A 5 -12.43 12.78 -17.94
N TYR A 6 -13.54 12.32 -18.55
CA TYR A 6 -13.99 12.82 -19.86
C TYR A 6 -14.54 14.26 -19.80
N LYS A 7 -14.96 14.75 -18.63
CA LYS A 7 -15.49 16.10 -18.46
C LYS A 7 -14.42 17.16 -18.17
N GLN A 8 -13.33 16.80 -17.48
CA GLN A 8 -12.37 17.78 -16.95
C GLN A 8 -10.91 17.57 -17.38
N VAL A 9 -10.52 16.35 -17.79
CA VAL A 9 -9.10 15.99 -17.89
C VAL A 9 -8.71 15.53 -19.29
N LEU A 10 -9.50 14.65 -19.90
CA LEU A 10 -9.15 14.03 -21.18
C LEU A 10 -9.40 15.05 -22.30
N GLU A 11 -8.39 15.77 -22.76
CA GLU A 11 -8.49 16.62 -23.95
C GLU A 11 -8.33 15.82 -25.25
N LEU A 12 -8.67 16.43 -26.40
CA LEU A 12 -8.64 15.77 -27.72
C LEU A 12 -7.30 15.03 -28.01
N PRO A 13 -6.11 15.64 -27.77
CA PRO A 13 -4.82 14.98 -27.98
C PRO A 13 -4.61 13.76 -27.10
N PHE A 14 -5.08 13.82 -25.85
CA PHE A 14 -4.91 12.74 -24.86
C PHE A 14 -5.86 11.56 -25.11
N ARG A 15 -6.98 11.81 -25.80
CA ARG A 15 -7.95 10.76 -26.16
C ARG A 15 -7.59 9.99 -27.42
N GLN A 16 -6.85 10.57 -28.36
CA GLN A 16 -6.53 9.94 -29.64
C GLN A 16 -6.01 8.48 -29.56
N PRO A 17 -5.06 8.12 -28.66
CA PRO A 17 -4.54 6.75 -28.60
C PRO A 17 -5.55 5.73 -28.04
N TYR A 18 -6.69 6.15 -27.50
CA TYR A 18 -7.67 5.29 -26.82
C TYR A 18 -8.99 5.16 -27.58
N GLU A 19 -8.94 4.88 -28.89
CA GLU A 19 -10.11 4.86 -29.79
C GLU A 19 -11.25 3.96 -29.32
N ASN A 20 -10.94 2.72 -28.89
CA ASN A 20 -11.96 1.76 -28.42
C ASN A 20 -12.66 2.22 -27.14
N VAL A 21 -11.92 2.88 -26.24
CA VAL A 21 -12.44 3.37 -24.96
C VAL A 21 -13.31 4.61 -25.19
N ASN A 22 -12.89 5.51 -26.08
CA ASN A 22 -13.69 6.67 -26.49
C ASN A 22 -15.00 6.23 -27.15
N ARG A 23 -14.95 5.24 -28.06
CA ARG A 23 -16.14 4.69 -28.73
C ARG A 23 -17.12 4.11 -27.73
N TRP A 24 -16.63 3.29 -26.79
CA TRP A 24 -17.44 2.71 -25.72
C TRP A 24 -18.07 3.80 -24.84
N PHE A 25 -17.28 4.80 -24.42
CA PHE A 25 -17.75 5.88 -23.55
C PHE A 25 -18.85 6.72 -24.22
N VAL A 26 -18.64 7.15 -25.48
CA VAL A 26 -19.66 7.89 -26.24
C VAL A 26 -20.93 7.06 -26.43
N THR A 27 -20.79 5.76 -26.68
CA THR A 27 -21.94 4.85 -26.81
C THR A 27 -22.75 4.79 -25.51
N CYS A 28 -22.11 4.58 -24.37
CA CYS A 28 -22.78 4.56 -23.07
C CYS A 28 -23.48 5.89 -22.75
N VAL A 29 -22.81 7.02 -22.97
CA VAL A 29 -23.36 8.36 -22.69
C VAL A 29 -24.54 8.71 -23.61
N SER A 30 -24.57 8.15 -24.82
CA SER A 30 -25.65 8.38 -25.79
C SER A 30 -26.93 7.62 -25.49
N GLN A 31 -26.91 6.64 -24.57
CA GLN A 31 -28.08 5.82 -24.24
C GLN A 31 -29.18 6.65 -23.54
N PRO A 32 -30.47 6.35 -23.80
CA PRO A 32 -31.59 7.10 -23.23
C PRO A 32 -31.56 7.17 -21.69
N GLN A 33 -31.17 6.07 -21.05
CA GLN A 33 -31.06 5.96 -19.59
C GLN A 33 -29.97 6.89 -19.04
N PHE A 34 -28.85 7.02 -19.75
CA PHE A 34 -27.74 7.88 -19.36
C PHE A 34 -28.04 9.35 -19.61
N LYS A 35 -28.71 9.69 -20.72
CA LYS A 35 -29.18 11.06 -21.00
C LYS A 35 -30.19 11.57 -19.98
N ALA A 36 -31.06 10.69 -19.46
CA ALA A 36 -32.03 11.05 -18.45
C ALA A 36 -31.39 11.48 -17.11
N ILE A 37 -30.21 10.96 -16.79
CA ILE A 37 -29.52 11.19 -15.51
C ILE A 37 -28.44 12.27 -15.66
N LEU A 38 -27.69 12.27 -16.76
CA LEU A 38 -26.48 13.09 -16.92
C LEU A 38 -26.70 14.34 -17.77
N GLY A 39 -27.83 14.43 -18.48
CA GLY A 39 -28.11 15.51 -19.42
C GLY A 39 -27.20 15.49 -20.66
N ASP A 40 -27.13 16.61 -21.37
CA ASP A 40 -26.31 16.75 -22.57
C ASP A 40 -24.83 16.96 -22.16
N LEU A 41 -24.06 15.88 -22.21
CA LEU A 41 -22.67 15.85 -21.75
C LEU A 41 -21.72 16.46 -22.79
N LYS A 42 -21.28 17.69 -22.54
CA LYS A 42 -20.17 18.31 -23.27
C LYS A 42 -18.84 17.70 -22.83
N LEU A 43 -18.15 17.10 -23.80
CA LEU A 43 -16.82 16.54 -23.60
C LEU A 43 -15.78 17.64 -23.38
N CYS A 44 -14.77 17.36 -22.56
CA CYS A 44 -13.68 18.30 -22.28
C CYS A 44 -12.91 18.64 -23.58
N GLU A 45 -12.84 19.93 -23.92
CA GLU A 45 -12.09 20.45 -25.08
C GLU A 45 -10.69 20.97 -24.69
N LYS A 46 -10.49 21.37 -23.43
CA LYS A 46 -9.20 21.83 -22.88
C LYS A 46 -9.03 21.31 -21.46
N MET A 47 -7.86 20.73 -21.17
CA MET A 47 -7.53 20.21 -19.84
C MET A 47 -7.68 21.30 -18.76
N ALA A 48 -8.38 20.99 -17.66
CA ALA A 48 -8.49 21.93 -16.54
C ALA A 48 -7.11 22.11 -15.86
N GLN A 49 -6.47 23.26 -16.05
CA GLN A 49 -5.29 23.65 -15.29
C GLN A 49 -5.71 24.19 -13.91
N PHE A 50 -5.04 23.68 -12.86
CA PHE A 50 -5.21 24.15 -11.50
C PHE A 50 -4.65 25.57 -11.38
N ASP A 51 -5.54 26.55 -11.21
CA ASP A 51 -5.21 27.96 -11.06
C ASP A 51 -5.41 28.36 -9.59
N ALA A 52 -4.30 28.54 -8.86
CA ALA A 52 -4.30 28.84 -7.42
C ALA A 52 -5.14 30.08 -7.05
N LYS A 53 -5.44 30.95 -8.02
CA LYS A 53 -6.27 32.14 -7.83
C LYS A 53 -7.78 31.85 -7.74
N LYS A 54 -8.29 30.80 -8.40
CA LYS A 54 -9.73 30.44 -8.32
C LYS A 54 -10.10 29.70 -7.04
N PHE A 55 -9.13 29.05 -6.39
CA PHE A 55 -9.35 28.38 -5.11
C PHE A 55 -9.50 29.37 -3.94
N ALA A 56 -8.88 30.55 -4.04
CA ALA A 56 -8.98 31.61 -3.03
C ALA A 56 -10.33 32.36 -3.06
N GLU A 57 -11.06 32.30 -4.17
CA GLU A 57 -12.31 33.05 -4.37
C GLU A 57 -13.55 32.30 -3.84
N ASN A 58 -13.44 30.98 -3.62
CA ASN A 58 -14.55 30.11 -3.17
C ASN A 58 -14.56 29.84 -1.65
N GLN A 59 -13.74 30.52 -0.84
CA GLN A 59 -13.89 30.49 0.62
C GLN A 59 -14.77 31.64 1.13
N PRO A 60 -15.71 31.38 2.06
CA PRO A 60 -16.58 32.41 2.62
C PRO A 60 -15.78 33.43 3.44
N LYS A 61 -16.04 34.72 3.17
CA LYS A 61 -15.46 35.91 3.79
C LYS A 61 -15.43 35.82 5.33
N LYS A 62 -14.25 36.05 5.93
CA LYS A 62 -14.12 36.68 7.25
C LYS A 62 -13.33 37.98 7.09
N GLU A 63 -13.91 39.05 7.61
CA GLU A 63 -13.53 40.45 7.46
C GLU A 63 -12.27 40.86 8.25
N SER A 64 -11.54 41.84 7.67
CA SER A 64 -10.67 42.86 8.32
C SER A 64 -9.39 42.37 9.03
N SER A 65 -8.20 42.99 8.94
CA SER A 65 -7.77 44.34 8.54
C SER A 65 -6.24 44.40 8.30
N LYS A 66 -5.83 45.35 7.44
CA LYS A 66 -4.48 45.79 7.03
C LYS A 66 -3.39 45.88 8.13
N LYS A 67 -2.12 45.55 7.82
CA LYS A 67 -1.03 46.50 7.46
C LYS A 67 0.34 45.82 7.19
N GLU A 68 1.19 46.59 6.50
CA GLU A 68 2.47 46.34 5.82
C GLU A 68 3.71 45.89 6.62
N LYS A 69 4.66 45.30 5.85
CA LYS A 69 6.14 45.40 5.85
C LYS A 69 7.02 44.48 6.73
N THR A 70 8.03 43.95 6.03
CA THR A 70 9.17 43.04 6.30
C THR A 70 10.22 43.59 7.30
N PRO A 71 11.39 42.94 7.60
CA PRO A 71 11.81 41.51 7.72
C PRO A 71 12.70 41.18 8.99
N LYS A 72 13.13 39.90 9.14
CA LYS A 72 14.31 39.31 9.85
C LYS A 72 14.16 38.49 11.16
N GLU A 73 14.66 37.25 11.04
CA GLU A 73 15.50 36.40 11.93
C GLU A 73 15.15 36.07 13.42
N GLU A 74 15.20 34.76 13.69
CA GLU A 74 15.64 34.04 14.91
C GLU A 74 14.87 34.16 16.24
N LYS A 75 14.09 33.11 16.61
CA LYS A 75 14.41 32.10 17.68
C LYS A 75 13.17 31.35 18.20
N LYS A 76 13.37 30.03 18.32
CA LYS A 76 12.88 29.04 19.31
C LYS A 76 11.50 29.20 20.01
N ALA A 77 10.78 28.07 19.91
CA ALA A 77 10.07 27.35 20.96
C ALA A 77 8.55 27.62 21.21
N GLU A 78 7.84 26.48 21.24
CA GLU A 78 6.53 26.19 21.86
C GLU A 78 5.25 26.77 21.25
N LYS A 79 4.51 25.91 20.53
CA LYS A 79 3.18 25.47 21.02
C LYS A 79 2.72 24.18 20.34
N LYS A 80 2.46 23.19 21.20
CA LYS A 80 1.62 22.01 20.99
C LYS A 80 0.16 22.44 20.79
N GLU A 81 -0.60 21.49 20.25
CA GLU A 81 -2.06 21.31 20.21
C GLU A 81 -2.81 21.67 18.91
N GLU A 82 -3.76 20.79 18.59
CA GLU A 82 -4.69 20.73 17.45
C GLU A 82 -4.20 20.15 16.11
N LYS A 83 -4.05 18.82 16.06
CA LYS A 83 -4.28 17.99 14.86
C LYS A 83 -4.98 16.67 15.25
N LYS A 84 -6.25 16.76 15.66
CA LYS A 84 -7.10 15.60 15.96
C LYS A 84 -8.37 15.37 15.10
N PRO A 85 -8.83 16.21 14.15
CA PRO A 85 -10.02 15.82 13.36
C PRO A 85 -9.73 15.04 12.05
N VAL A 86 -8.54 15.19 11.45
CA VAL A 86 -8.32 14.73 10.05
C VAL A 86 -8.16 13.21 9.93
N LEU A 87 -7.70 12.52 10.97
CA LEU A 87 -7.49 11.06 10.92
C LEU A 87 -8.79 10.26 11.05
N GLU A 88 -9.81 10.81 11.71
CA GLU A 88 -11.11 10.14 11.89
C GLU A 88 -11.99 10.28 10.64
N GLU A 89 -11.96 11.43 9.95
CA GLU A 89 -12.70 11.61 8.69
C GLU A 89 -12.13 10.75 7.54
N GLU A 90 -10.81 10.55 7.47
CA GLU A 90 -10.20 9.61 6.50
C GLU A 90 -10.51 8.13 6.81
N LEU A 91 -10.73 7.78 8.09
CA LEU A 91 -11.16 6.45 8.49
C LEU A 91 -12.64 6.21 8.10
N ASP A 92 -13.51 7.21 8.31
CA ASP A 92 -14.95 7.11 8.01
C ASP A 92 -15.26 7.10 6.50
N GLU A 93 -14.57 7.91 5.67
CA GLU A 93 -14.75 7.86 4.21
C GLU A 93 -14.22 6.54 3.59
N TYR A 94 -13.23 5.93 4.23
CA TYR A 94 -12.70 4.64 3.80
C TYR A 94 -13.63 3.47 4.18
N GLU A 95 -14.31 3.54 5.33
CA GLU A 95 -15.37 2.59 5.69
C GLU A 95 -16.60 2.72 4.79
N GLN A 96 -16.99 3.94 4.42
CA GLN A 96 -18.14 4.18 3.53
C GLN A 96 -17.87 3.75 2.07
N THR A 97 -16.63 3.84 1.60
CA THR A 97 -16.26 3.35 0.25
C THR A 97 -16.16 1.82 0.18
N LEU A 98 -15.81 1.14 1.29
CA LEU A 98 -15.81 -0.34 1.39
C LEU A 98 -17.22 -0.95 1.45
N ALA A 99 -18.21 -0.18 1.92
CA ALA A 99 -19.60 -0.63 2.02
C ALA A 99 -20.32 -0.72 0.66
N ALA A 100 -19.75 -0.15 -0.41
CA ALA A 100 -20.36 -0.08 -1.74
C ALA A 100 -19.84 -1.13 -2.74
N GLU A 101 -18.76 -1.87 -2.43
CA GLU A 101 -18.31 -3.01 -3.24
C GLU A 101 -18.88 -4.32 -2.69
N PRO A 102 -19.23 -5.30 -3.55
CA PRO A 102 -19.90 -6.53 -3.16
C PRO A 102 -19.05 -7.25 -2.11
N LYS A 103 -19.56 -7.27 -0.87
CA LYS A 103 -18.96 -7.82 0.35
C LYS A 103 -17.91 -8.90 0.07
N PHE A 104 -16.66 -8.47 -0.05
CA PHE A 104 -15.53 -9.34 0.22
C PHE A 104 -15.69 -9.72 1.69
N LYS A 105 -16.17 -10.93 1.97
CA LYS A 105 -16.23 -11.46 3.34
C LYS A 105 -14.78 -11.46 3.80
N ASP A 106 -14.42 -10.56 4.72
CA ASP A 106 -13.08 -10.53 5.29
C ASP A 106 -12.78 -11.93 5.83
N PRO A 107 -11.83 -12.66 5.22
CA PRO A 107 -11.57 -14.03 5.60
C PRO A 107 -11.06 -14.13 7.04
N PHE A 108 -10.63 -13.02 7.65
CA PHE A 108 -10.16 -12.95 9.03
C PHE A 108 -11.24 -12.51 10.03
N ALA A 109 -12.46 -12.21 9.60
CA ALA A 109 -13.55 -11.76 10.49
C ALA A 109 -14.02 -12.80 11.51
N HIS A 110 -13.63 -14.07 11.32
CA HIS A 110 -13.90 -15.15 12.28
C HIS A 110 -12.88 -15.18 13.44
N LEU A 111 -11.76 -14.45 13.30
CA LEU A 111 -10.71 -14.41 14.30
C LEU A 111 -11.04 -13.29 15.31
N THR A 112 -10.80 -13.57 16.59
CA THR A 112 -10.94 -12.61 17.68
C THR A 112 -10.15 -11.34 17.39
N ILE A 113 -10.59 -10.17 17.84
CA ILE A 113 -9.77 -8.95 17.66
C ILE A 113 -8.43 -9.16 18.38
N SER A 114 -7.34 -9.11 17.61
CA SER A 114 -5.99 -9.28 18.18
C SER A 114 -5.58 -7.96 18.86
N PRO A 115 -4.93 -8.00 20.04
CA PRO A 115 -4.38 -6.81 20.67
C PRO A 115 -3.22 -6.18 19.86
N PHE A 116 -2.65 -6.91 18.89
CA PHE A 116 -1.59 -6.41 18.04
C PHE A 116 -2.13 -5.55 16.89
N ILE A 117 -1.83 -4.25 16.93
CA ILE A 117 -2.18 -3.29 15.87
C ILE A 117 -1.04 -3.24 14.83
N MET A 118 -1.23 -3.97 13.73
CA MET A 118 -0.25 -4.04 12.64
C MET A 118 0.05 -2.66 12.01
N ASP A 119 -0.94 -1.77 11.89
CA ASP A 119 -0.74 -0.44 11.32
C ASP A 119 0.16 0.46 12.18
N GLU A 120 0.08 0.32 13.51
CA GLU A 120 0.98 1.02 14.42
C GLU A 120 2.42 0.49 14.27
N PHE A 121 2.57 -0.83 14.19
CA PHE A 121 3.87 -1.45 13.93
C PHE A 121 4.46 -0.97 12.60
N LYS A 122 3.69 -0.92 11.51
CA LYS A 122 4.14 -0.42 10.20
C LYS A 122 4.59 1.03 10.23
N ARG A 123 3.92 1.88 11.00
CA ARG A 123 4.30 3.28 11.23
C ARG A 123 5.63 3.37 11.97
N LYS A 124 5.79 2.63 13.07
CA LYS A 124 7.06 2.59 13.84
C LYS A 124 8.20 2.02 12.99
N TYR A 125 7.95 0.95 12.25
CA TYR A 125 8.93 0.35 11.34
C TYR A 125 9.41 1.32 10.26
N SER A 126 8.55 2.20 9.75
CA SER A 126 8.92 3.14 8.68
C SER A 126 9.55 4.44 9.18
N ASN A 127 9.19 4.87 10.40
CA ASN A 127 9.55 6.19 10.92
C ASN A 127 10.71 6.14 11.93
N GLU A 128 10.97 5.00 12.55
CA GLU A 128 11.91 4.84 13.65
C GLU A 128 12.98 3.78 13.33
N ASP A 129 13.95 3.61 14.23
CA ASP A 129 15.02 2.62 14.11
C ASP A 129 14.45 1.19 14.25
N THR A 130 14.55 0.40 13.17
CA THR A 130 14.00 -0.95 13.12
C THR A 130 14.65 -1.89 14.13
N LEU A 131 15.94 -1.74 14.38
CA LEU A 131 16.70 -2.58 15.31
C LEU A 131 16.33 -2.29 16.77
N LYS A 132 16.23 -1.00 17.12
CA LYS A 132 16.11 -0.57 18.52
C LYS A 132 14.69 -0.35 19.00
N VAL A 133 13.76 -0.06 18.09
CA VAL A 133 12.39 0.31 18.47
C VAL A 133 11.37 -0.60 17.82
N ALA A 134 11.41 -0.78 16.49
CA ALA A 134 10.39 -1.58 15.81
C ALA A 134 10.45 -3.06 16.22
N LEU A 135 11.63 -3.68 16.27
CA LEU A 135 11.77 -5.10 16.66
C LEU A 135 11.35 -5.36 18.12
N PRO A 136 11.82 -4.62 19.14
CA PRO A 136 11.33 -4.81 20.50
C PRO A 136 9.82 -4.61 20.60
N HIS A 137 9.29 -3.55 19.97
CA HIS A 137 7.86 -3.29 19.94
C HIS A 137 7.07 -4.43 19.29
N PHE A 138 7.58 -5.00 18.19
CA PHE A 138 7.00 -6.16 17.53
C PHE A 138 6.88 -7.31 18.51
N TRP A 139 7.98 -7.75 19.13
CA TRP A 139 7.97 -8.90 20.04
C TRP A 139 7.19 -8.69 21.33
N GLU A 140 7.13 -7.46 21.86
CA GLU A 140 6.34 -7.13 23.06
C GLU A 140 4.83 -7.20 22.80
N HIS A 141 4.39 -6.76 21.63
CA HIS A 141 2.96 -6.70 21.27
C HIS A 141 2.53 -7.90 20.40
N PHE A 142 3.47 -8.77 19.99
CA PHE A 142 3.18 -9.87 19.08
C PHE A 142 2.24 -10.87 19.72
N ASP A 143 1.02 -10.91 19.20
CA ASP A 143 0.01 -11.88 19.60
C ASP A 143 0.23 -13.19 18.83
N LYS A 144 0.77 -14.20 19.52
CA LYS A 144 1.08 -15.53 18.97
C LYS A 144 -0.16 -16.31 18.55
N ASP A 145 -1.31 -16.04 19.16
CA ASP A 145 -2.57 -16.73 18.84
C ASP A 145 -3.26 -16.04 17.65
N GLY A 146 -3.10 -14.72 17.55
CA GLY A 146 -3.64 -13.91 16.46
C GLY A 146 -2.75 -13.81 15.22
N TRP A 147 -1.44 -14.00 15.30
CA TRP A 147 -0.55 -13.77 14.16
C TRP A 147 0.42 -14.92 13.97
N SER A 148 0.74 -15.19 12.71
CA SER A 148 1.72 -16.20 12.34
C SER A 148 2.81 -15.60 11.45
N ILE A 149 4.03 -16.10 11.63
CA ILE A 149 5.20 -15.71 10.87
C ILE A 149 5.52 -16.84 9.89
N TRP A 150 5.72 -16.48 8.63
CA TRP A 150 5.98 -17.40 7.55
C TRP A 150 7.25 -16.99 6.81
N TYR A 151 8.14 -17.95 6.62
CA TYR A 151 9.26 -17.82 5.71
C TYR A 151 8.82 -18.19 4.30
N ALA A 152 9.08 -17.32 3.34
CA ALA A 152 8.81 -17.52 1.94
C ALA A 152 10.13 -17.59 1.16
N GLU A 153 10.29 -18.60 0.31
CA GLU A 153 11.45 -18.72 -0.59
C GLU A 153 10.98 -19.05 -2.00
N TYR A 154 11.52 -18.37 -3.00
CA TYR A 154 11.12 -18.57 -4.38
C TYR A 154 11.65 -19.90 -4.91
N ARG A 155 10.75 -20.74 -5.44
CA ARG A 155 11.06 -22.10 -5.86
C ARG A 155 11.85 -22.19 -7.16
N PHE A 156 11.79 -21.15 -8.00
CA PHE A 156 12.34 -21.17 -9.37
C PHE A 156 13.45 -20.11 -9.57
N PRO A 157 14.55 -20.13 -8.80
CA PRO A 157 15.60 -19.11 -8.91
C PRO A 157 16.24 -19.04 -10.31
N GLU A 158 16.11 -20.10 -11.13
CA GLU A 158 16.58 -20.16 -12.51
C GLU A 158 15.86 -19.16 -13.44
N GLU A 159 14.61 -18.79 -13.14
CA GLU A 159 13.85 -17.80 -13.89
C GLU A 159 14.30 -16.35 -13.59
N LEU A 160 15.04 -16.16 -12.50
CA LEU A 160 15.50 -14.86 -12.02
C LEU A 160 16.80 -14.45 -12.74
N ALA A 161 16.69 -14.19 -14.04
CA ALA A 161 17.82 -13.79 -14.88
C ALA A 161 18.31 -12.37 -14.57
N GLN A 162 17.40 -11.43 -14.34
CA GLN A 162 17.75 -10.02 -14.09
C GLN A 162 17.18 -9.54 -12.76
N THR A 163 18.03 -8.86 -11.98
CA THR A 163 17.69 -8.36 -10.65
C THR A 163 16.53 -7.36 -10.69
N PHE A 164 16.47 -6.48 -11.69
CA PHE A 164 15.36 -5.55 -11.85
C PHE A 164 14.04 -6.24 -12.20
N MET A 165 14.06 -7.30 -13.02
CA MET A 165 12.86 -8.08 -13.37
C MET A 165 12.33 -8.80 -12.13
N SER A 166 13.24 -9.34 -11.32
CA SER A 166 12.92 -10.00 -10.05
C SER A 166 12.26 -9.02 -9.07
N CYS A 167 12.78 -7.78 -9.01
CA CYS A 167 12.21 -6.70 -8.21
C CYS A 167 10.80 -6.28 -8.67
N ASN A 168 10.58 -6.26 -9.99
CA ASN A 168 9.26 -6.00 -10.58
C ASN A 168 8.28 -7.14 -10.30
N LEU A 169 8.75 -8.39 -10.29
CA LEU A 169 7.93 -9.55 -9.95
C LEU A 169 7.41 -9.46 -8.51
N ILE A 170 8.29 -9.16 -7.54
CA ILE A 170 7.91 -8.95 -6.13
C ILE A 170 6.89 -7.80 -6.02
N THR A 171 7.14 -6.69 -6.71
CA THR A 171 6.25 -5.52 -6.68
C THR A 171 4.89 -5.84 -7.30
N GLY A 172 4.86 -6.62 -8.38
CA GLY A 172 3.63 -7.07 -9.02
C GLY A 172 2.79 -7.99 -8.12
N MET A 173 3.45 -8.89 -7.38
CA MET A 173 2.79 -9.71 -6.36
C MET A 173 2.16 -8.82 -5.27
N PHE A 174 2.88 -7.81 -4.77
CA PHE A 174 2.36 -6.90 -3.75
C PHE A 174 1.12 -6.12 -4.21
N GLN A 175 1.09 -5.69 -5.47
CA GLN A 175 -0.09 -4.99 -6.02
C GLN A 175 -1.33 -5.90 -6.09
N ARG A 176 -1.16 -7.18 -6.42
CA ARG A 176 -2.27 -8.15 -6.41
C ARG A 176 -2.76 -8.45 -4.99
N LEU A 177 -1.87 -8.36 -4.01
CA LEU A 177 -2.16 -8.54 -2.60
C LEU A 177 -2.60 -7.27 -1.88
N ASP A 178 -2.86 -6.15 -2.58
CA ASP A 178 -3.17 -4.86 -1.94
C ASP A 178 -4.35 -4.93 -0.96
N LYS A 179 -5.36 -5.79 -1.23
CA LYS A 179 -6.47 -6.05 -0.30
C LYS A 179 -6.04 -6.72 1.00
N LEU A 180 -4.99 -7.54 0.97
CA LEU A 180 -4.41 -8.24 2.11
C LEU A 180 -3.52 -7.32 2.96
N ARG A 181 -3.12 -6.15 2.44
CA ARG A 181 -2.14 -5.27 3.11
C ARG A 181 -2.56 -4.89 4.53
N LYS A 182 -3.85 -4.68 4.84
CA LYS A 182 -4.28 -4.32 6.21
C LYS A 182 -3.94 -5.39 7.24
N ASN A 183 -4.09 -6.66 6.85
CA ASN A 183 -4.00 -7.81 7.74
C ASN A 183 -2.70 -8.61 7.52
N ALA A 184 -1.72 -8.01 6.84
CA ALA A 184 -0.44 -8.63 6.58
C ALA A 184 0.70 -7.61 6.51
N PHE A 185 1.90 -8.09 6.76
CA PHE A 185 3.14 -7.35 6.58
C PHE A 185 4.19 -8.31 6.05
N ALA A 186 5.04 -7.86 5.13
CA ALA A 186 6.16 -8.69 4.71
C ALA A 186 7.41 -7.87 4.41
N SER A 187 8.55 -8.49 4.61
CA SER A 187 9.84 -7.99 4.15
C SER A 187 10.45 -9.06 3.24
N VAL A 188 10.44 -8.79 1.94
CA VAL A 188 10.98 -9.66 0.90
C VAL A 188 12.27 -9.06 0.38
N ILE A 189 13.31 -9.88 0.28
CA ILE A 189 14.63 -9.48 -0.15
C ILE A 189 15.01 -10.27 -1.40
N LEU A 190 15.54 -9.56 -2.36
CA LEU A 190 16.26 -10.09 -3.50
C LEU A 190 17.75 -10.21 -3.12
N PHE A 191 18.25 -11.42 -3.23
CA PHE A 191 19.65 -11.77 -3.01
C PHE A 191 20.36 -12.10 -4.32
N GLY A 192 21.67 -11.91 -4.32
CA GLY A 192 22.56 -12.30 -5.42
C GLY A 192 22.72 -11.22 -6.49
N THR A 193 23.15 -11.66 -7.67
CA THR A 193 23.42 -10.80 -8.83
C THR A 193 22.67 -11.32 -10.06
N ASN A 194 22.79 -10.63 -11.21
CA ASN A 194 22.19 -11.08 -12.46
C ASN A 194 22.63 -12.52 -12.79
N ASN A 195 21.68 -13.35 -13.24
CA ASN A 195 21.80 -14.78 -13.50
C ASN A 195 22.04 -15.70 -12.29
N ASN A 196 22.18 -15.15 -11.07
CA ASN A 196 22.28 -15.94 -9.84
C ASN A 196 21.49 -15.29 -8.71
N SER A 197 20.24 -14.92 -8.98
CA SER A 197 19.37 -14.28 -8.01
C SER A 197 18.62 -15.31 -7.16
N SER A 198 18.20 -14.90 -5.96
CA SER A 198 17.25 -15.66 -5.13
C SER A 198 16.31 -14.67 -4.46
N ILE A 199 15.06 -15.05 -4.27
CA ILE A 199 14.08 -14.23 -3.55
C ILE A 199 13.69 -15.02 -2.31
N SER A 200 13.82 -14.39 -1.16
CA SER A 200 13.27 -14.91 0.08
C SER A 200 12.78 -13.77 0.94
N GLY A 201 11.87 -14.07 1.86
CA GLY A 201 11.24 -13.04 2.66
C GLY A 201 10.50 -13.59 3.85
N ILE A 202 10.22 -12.71 4.79
CA ILE A 202 9.40 -13.02 5.95
C ILE A 202 8.06 -12.32 5.78
N TRP A 203 7.01 -13.09 5.97
CA TRP A 203 5.64 -12.66 5.92
C TRP A 203 5.01 -12.86 7.28
N VAL A 204 4.19 -11.90 7.68
CA VAL A 204 3.41 -11.91 8.90
C VAL A 204 1.96 -11.78 8.49
N PHE A 205 1.17 -12.82 8.76
CA PHE A 205 -0.24 -12.88 8.39
C PHE A 205 -1.10 -12.92 9.65
N ARG A 206 -2.28 -12.30 9.57
CA ARG A 206 -3.31 -12.45 10.59
C ARG A 206 -3.83 -13.90 10.54
N GLY A 207 -3.88 -14.55 11.69
CA GLY A 207 -4.35 -15.93 11.85
C GLY A 207 -3.22 -16.95 11.88
N GLN A 208 -3.58 -18.20 12.16
CA GLN A 208 -2.63 -19.31 12.28
C GLN A 208 -2.34 -20.02 10.96
N GLU A 209 -3.20 -19.82 9.98
CA GLU A 209 -3.11 -20.42 8.66
C GLU A 209 -2.52 -19.44 7.65
N LEU A 210 -2.05 -19.98 6.53
CA LEU A 210 -1.55 -19.19 5.42
C LEU A 210 -2.70 -18.32 4.87
N ALA A 211 -2.45 -17.05 4.58
CA ALA A 211 -3.49 -16.14 4.09
C ALA A 211 -3.96 -16.46 2.66
N PHE A 212 -3.07 -16.98 1.79
CA PHE A 212 -3.37 -17.15 0.35
C PHE A 212 -4.53 -18.12 0.05
N PRO A 213 -4.66 -19.29 0.69
CA PRO A 213 -5.78 -20.21 0.50
C PRO A 213 -7.15 -19.60 0.82
N LEU A 214 -7.20 -18.54 1.64
CA LEU A 214 -8.44 -17.92 2.08
C LEU A 214 -9.17 -17.15 0.96
N CYS A 215 -8.47 -16.79 -0.11
CA CYS A 215 -9.05 -16.11 -1.26
C CYS A 215 -8.41 -16.59 -2.56
N SER A 216 -9.24 -16.99 -3.54
CA SER A 216 -8.78 -17.38 -4.88
C SER A 216 -7.97 -16.28 -5.58
N ASP A 217 -8.26 -15.00 -5.31
CA ASP A 217 -7.58 -13.87 -5.95
C ASP A 217 -6.11 -13.75 -5.50
N TRP A 218 -5.75 -14.30 -4.34
CA TRP A 218 -4.39 -14.27 -3.80
C TRP A 218 -3.56 -15.50 -4.19
N GLN A 219 -4.18 -16.49 -4.83
CA GLN A 219 -3.55 -17.77 -5.16
C GLN A 219 -2.70 -17.75 -6.44
N VAL A 220 -2.59 -16.60 -7.12
CA VAL A 220 -1.94 -16.51 -8.44
C VAL A 220 -0.45 -16.79 -8.37
N ASP A 221 0.26 -16.23 -7.39
CA ASP A 221 1.72 -16.32 -7.32
C ASP A 221 2.25 -17.15 -6.15
N TYR A 222 1.41 -17.46 -5.16
CA TYR A 222 1.89 -18.10 -3.93
C TYR A 222 2.46 -19.50 -4.19
N GLU A 223 2.03 -20.21 -5.25
CA GLU A 223 2.54 -21.55 -5.60
C GLU A 223 4.00 -21.52 -6.07
N SER A 224 4.47 -20.38 -6.57
CA SER A 224 5.86 -20.18 -6.98
C SER A 224 6.80 -20.00 -5.78
N TYR A 225 6.25 -19.86 -4.57
CA TYR A 225 6.99 -19.74 -3.32
C TYR A 225 6.76 -20.95 -2.43
N THR A 226 7.81 -21.38 -1.74
CA THR A 226 7.70 -22.33 -0.64
C THR A 226 7.38 -21.55 0.64
N TRP A 227 6.41 -22.02 1.41
CA TRP A 227 5.96 -21.37 2.64
C TRP A 227 6.25 -22.27 3.82
N ARG A 228 7.04 -21.78 4.78
CA ARG A 228 7.35 -22.48 6.03
C ARG A 228 6.89 -21.63 7.20
N LYS A 229 5.92 -22.13 7.98
CA LYS A 229 5.53 -21.49 9.23
C LYS A 229 6.70 -21.54 10.20
N LEU A 230 7.03 -20.38 10.78
CA LEU A 230 8.07 -20.25 11.79
C LEU A 230 7.45 -20.14 13.17
N GLU A 231 8.08 -20.76 14.16
CA GLU A 231 7.69 -20.62 15.55
C GLU A 231 8.29 -19.33 16.15
N PRO A 232 7.47 -18.40 16.69
CA PRO A 232 7.93 -17.11 17.20
C PRO A 232 8.98 -17.21 18.33
N GLU A 233 9.02 -18.33 19.05
CA GLU A 233 9.93 -18.52 20.18
C GLU A 233 11.33 -18.98 19.75
N SER A 234 11.43 -19.61 18.57
CA SER A 234 12.68 -20.15 18.05
C SER A 234 13.72 -19.06 17.82
N GLU A 235 14.97 -19.34 18.21
CA GLU A 235 16.11 -18.45 17.96
C GLU A 235 16.34 -18.24 16.46
N GLU A 236 16.06 -19.26 15.63
CA GLU A 236 16.11 -19.16 14.17
C GLU A 236 15.09 -18.13 13.68
N CYS A 237 13.84 -18.18 14.16
CA CYS A 237 12.80 -17.23 13.78
C CYS A 237 13.17 -15.80 14.19
N LYS A 238 13.64 -15.59 15.43
CA LYS A 238 14.07 -14.28 15.90
C LYS A 238 15.23 -13.71 15.09
N THR A 239 16.18 -14.56 14.72
CA THR A 239 17.32 -14.17 13.89
C THR A 239 16.88 -13.82 12.49
N LEU A 240 16.08 -14.67 11.83
CA LEU A 240 15.55 -14.40 10.50
C LEU A 240 14.70 -13.12 10.51
N VAL A 241 13.74 -12.98 11.44
CA VAL A 241 12.91 -11.76 11.56
C VAL A 241 13.78 -10.52 11.70
N LYS A 242 14.79 -10.57 12.57
CA LYS A 242 15.73 -9.47 12.72
C LYS A 242 16.43 -9.15 11.40
N GLU A 243 17.12 -10.10 10.77
CA GLU A 243 17.89 -9.86 9.54
C GLU A 243 17.01 -9.33 8.39
N TYR A 244 15.80 -9.89 8.21
CA TYR A 244 14.90 -9.44 7.15
C TYR A 244 14.21 -8.12 7.45
N PHE A 245 13.98 -7.76 8.71
CA PHE A 245 13.36 -6.48 9.08
C PHE A 245 14.37 -5.33 9.12
N THR A 246 15.65 -5.64 9.28
CA THR A 246 16.71 -4.63 9.30
C THR A 246 17.41 -4.52 7.96
N TRP A 247 17.23 -5.53 7.08
CA TRP A 247 18.00 -5.71 5.85
C TRP A 247 19.51 -5.82 6.10
N GLU A 248 19.88 -6.07 7.35
CA GLU A 248 21.25 -6.13 7.84
C GLU A 248 21.42 -7.47 8.55
N GLY A 249 22.25 -8.34 7.97
CA GLY A 249 22.47 -9.69 8.45
C GLY A 249 23.51 -10.42 7.62
N ASP A 250 24.03 -11.52 8.14
CA ASP A 250 24.95 -12.38 7.38
C ASP A 250 24.19 -13.22 6.34
N PHE A 251 22.85 -13.31 6.45
CA PHE A 251 21.96 -14.08 5.59
C PHE A 251 22.51 -15.50 5.29
N LYS A 252 23.05 -16.14 6.34
CA LYS A 252 23.79 -17.40 6.24
C LYS A 252 22.97 -18.53 5.63
N HIS A 253 21.65 -18.46 5.78
CA HIS A 253 20.69 -19.40 5.21
C HIS A 253 20.54 -19.28 3.70
N VAL A 254 20.75 -18.09 3.10
CA VAL A 254 20.70 -17.89 1.65
C VAL A 254 22.09 -17.99 1.02
N GLY A 255 23.14 -17.58 1.75
CA GLY A 255 24.53 -17.63 1.28
C GLY A 255 24.81 -16.72 0.07
N LYS A 256 23.92 -15.77 -0.22
CA LYS A 256 24.01 -14.81 -1.32
C LYS A 256 24.02 -13.39 -0.78
N ALA A 257 24.73 -12.49 -1.45
CA ALA A 257 24.81 -11.09 -1.06
C ALA A 257 23.43 -10.41 -1.11
N PHE A 258 23.13 -9.54 -0.14
CA PHE A 258 21.98 -8.66 -0.19
C PHE A 258 22.06 -7.76 -1.44
N ASN A 259 20.96 -7.63 -2.17
CA ASN A 259 20.88 -6.74 -3.33
C ASN A 259 19.81 -5.66 -3.11
N GLN A 260 18.55 -6.06 -2.98
CA GLN A 260 17.42 -5.13 -2.82
C GLN A 260 16.37 -5.68 -1.87
N GLY A 261 15.88 -4.84 -0.97
CA GLY A 261 14.75 -5.14 -0.09
C GLY A 261 13.45 -4.47 -0.56
N LYS A 262 12.32 -5.15 -0.39
CA LYS A 262 10.97 -4.65 -0.64
C LYS A 262 10.08 -4.99 0.55
N VAL A 263 9.42 -3.98 1.08
CA VAL A 263 8.45 -4.13 2.17
C VAL A 263 7.04 -4.13 1.60
N PHE A 264 6.24 -5.09 2.03
CA PHE A 264 4.80 -5.12 1.86
C PHE A 264 4.15 -4.52 3.11
N LYS A 265 3.54 -3.35 2.97
CA LYS A 265 2.86 -2.64 4.05
C LYS A 265 1.60 -1.95 3.56
#